data_AF-A0A0S8ABB1-F1
#
_entry.id   AF-A0A0S8ABB1-F1
#
_cell.length_a   1.000
_cell.length_b   1.000
_cell.length_c   1.000
_cell.angle_alpha   90.00
_cell.angle_beta   90.00
_cell.angle_gamma   90.00
#
_symmetry.space_group_name_H-M   'P 1'
#
loop_
_entity.id
_entity.type
_entity.pdbx_description
1 polymer ?
#
loop_
_entity_poly.entity_id
_entity_poly.type
_entity_poly.pdbx_seq_one_letter_code
_entity_poly.pdbx_strand_id
1 'polypeptide(L)'
;MPAIKDEVEEAINEGITIEFLAAPIGFRQENGRVVAMKAIRMELGEPDSSGRRRPVPIEGSEFEIPASAVISAVSQQPDFSGFESLIEGRDWIKVDDVGATKVDGIWAGGDVTQLDLVTTAVGHGRRAAEAIIRRFTGTPAGNGDMPLIRTDKMLLDHYEKQERGEPTAIDVDKRLDAVDLEVNLGFTQDQVVKEAQRCMSCGYCFDCEKCWMYCQDQAIEKPLNRGELYPFKMANCTGCKKCAEICPCGFIEMV
;
A
#
# COMPACT_ATOMS: atom_id res chain seq x y z
N MET A 1 15.89 6.96 1.99
CA MET A 1 14.91 7.63 2.85
C MET A 1 13.63 6.81 2.81
N PRO A 2 13.00 6.48 3.96
CA PRO A 2 11.74 5.72 3.98
C PRO A 2 10.56 6.66 3.69
N ALA A 3 10.54 7.26 2.50
CA ALA A 3 9.47 8.14 2.02
C ALA A 3 9.10 7.73 0.59
N ILE A 4 7.89 8.06 0.16
CA ILE A 4 7.46 7.82 -1.22
C ILE A 4 8.34 8.67 -2.12
N LYS A 5 8.86 8.06 -3.20
CA LYS A 5 9.81 8.73 -4.10
C LYS A 5 9.25 10.06 -4.62
N ASP A 6 8.00 10.05 -5.08
CA ASP A 6 7.34 11.21 -5.64
C ASP A 6 7.23 12.34 -4.61
N GLU A 7 6.91 12.04 -3.34
CA GLU A 7 6.87 13.07 -2.28
C GLU A 7 8.24 13.73 -2.03
N VAL A 8 9.33 12.98 -2.16
CA VAL A 8 10.69 13.54 -2.04
C VAL A 8 10.99 14.47 -3.21
N GLU A 9 10.61 14.08 -4.42
CA GLU A 9 10.81 14.89 -5.62
C GLU A 9 9.97 16.18 -5.54
N GLU A 10 8.72 16.09 -5.11
CA GLU A 10 7.83 17.25 -4.95
C GLU A 10 8.32 18.21 -3.87
N ALA A 11 8.81 17.71 -2.73
CA ALA A 11 9.43 18.55 -1.71
C ALA A 11 10.64 19.33 -2.24
N ILE A 12 11.50 18.67 -3.02
CA ILE A 12 12.66 19.31 -3.65
C ILE A 12 12.22 20.35 -4.69
N ASN A 13 11.18 20.05 -5.48
CA ASN A 13 10.60 20.97 -6.45
C ASN A 13 10.08 22.24 -5.77
N GLU A 14 9.47 22.11 -4.60
CA GLU A 14 9.00 23.22 -3.75
C GLU A 14 10.14 23.99 -3.04
N GLY A 15 11.40 23.61 -3.28
CA GLY A 15 12.57 24.28 -2.72
C GLY A 15 12.95 23.82 -1.31
N ILE A 16 12.36 22.72 -0.82
CA ILE A 16 12.73 22.14 0.48
C ILE A 16 14.13 21.53 0.36
N THR A 17 15.05 22.01 1.21
CA THR A 17 16.41 21.46 1.29
C THR A 17 16.43 20.22 2.18
N ILE A 18 16.93 19.11 1.64
CA ILE A 18 17.08 17.86 2.39
C ILE A 18 18.56 17.64 2.73
N GLU A 19 18.89 17.77 4.01
CA GLU A 19 20.22 17.46 4.54
C GLU A 19 20.36 15.96 4.81
N PHE A 20 20.80 15.21 3.80
CA PHE A 20 21.09 13.79 3.96
C PHE A 20 22.30 13.56 4.85
N LEU A 21 22.32 12.40 5.53
CA LEU A 21 23.43 11.98 6.37
C LEU A 21 23.87 13.07 7.37
N ALA A 22 22.90 13.72 7.99
CA ALA A 22 23.10 14.68 9.06
C ALA A 22 22.33 14.21 10.29
N ALA A 23 22.97 14.23 11.46
CA ALA A 23 22.32 13.91 12.73
C ALA A 23 22.34 15.14 13.65
N PRO A 24 21.21 15.49 14.29
CA PRO A 24 21.17 16.60 15.25
C PRO A 24 21.96 16.23 16.51
N ILE A 25 22.82 17.14 16.98
CA ILE A 25 23.62 16.99 18.21
C ILE A 25 23.34 18.06 19.26
N GLY A 26 22.50 19.05 18.94
CA GLY A 26 22.05 20.04 19.91
C GLY A 26 21.46 21.29 19.25
N PHE A 27 21.20 22.30 20.08
CA PHE A 27 20.64 23.57 19.64
C PHE A 27 21.48 24.72 20.17
N ARG A 28 21.64 25.76 19.36
CA ARG A 28 22.13 27.06 19.81
C ARG A 28 20.93 27.95 20.11
N GLN A 29 20.95 28.56 21.28
CA GLN A 29 19.87 29.41 21.75
C GLN A 29 20.39 30.80 22.11
N GLU A 30 19.57 31.82 21.87
CA GLU A 30 19.77 33.20 22.29
C GLU A 30 18.47 33.72 22.89
N ASN A 31 18.51 34.32 24.07
CA ASN A 31 17.34 34.86 24.78
C ASN A 31 16.17 33.86 24.90
N GLY A 32 16.49 32.57 25.11
CA GLY A 32 15.50 31.49 25.23
C GLY A 32 14.86 31.05 23.91
N ARG A 33 15.36 31.51 22.75
CA ARG A 33 14.89 31.09 21.42
C ARG A 33 15.98 30.34 20.66
N VAL A 34 15.60 29.34 19.89
CA VAL A 34 16.51 28.66 18.96
C VAL A 34 16.93 29.62 17.85
N VAL A 35 18.21 29.60 17.52
CA VAL A 35 18.80 30.38 16.41
C VAL A 35 19.56 29.49 15.43
N ALA A 36 19.94 28.27 15.84
CA ALA A 36 20.48 27.25 14.97
C ALA A 36 20.32 25.84 15.57
N MET A 37 20.22 24.85 14.69
CA MET A 37 20.41 23.43 15.02
C MET A 37 21.86 23.04 14.75
N LYS A 38 22.52 22.45 15.75
CA LYS A 38 23.84 21.85 15.57
C LYS A 38 23.67 20.44 15.05
N ALA A 39 24.39 20.09 14.00
CA ALA A 39 24.38 18.78 13.39
C ALA A 39 25.81 18.27 13.16
N ILE A 40 25.95 16.97 12.99
CA ILE A 40 27.20 16.31 12.59
C ILE A 40 26.96 15.55 11.28
N ARG A 41 27.96 15.54 10.39
CA ARG A 41 27.87 14.72 9.17
C ARG A 41 28.03 13.25 9.52
N MET A 42 27.31 12.42 8.80
CA MET A 42 27.31 10.97 8.93
C MET A 42 27.87 10.36 7.64
N GLU A 43 28.45 9.19 7.73
CA GLU A 43 28.76 8.33 6.59
C GLU A 43 28.09 6.97 6.76
N LEU A 44 27.92 6.25 5.64
CA LEU A 44 27.36 4.90 5.69
C LEU A 44 28.47 3.92 6.02
N GLY A 45 28.39 3.30 7.21
CA GLY A 45 29.27 2.22 7.60
C GLY A 45 29.04 0.94 6.80
N GLU A 46 29.70 -0.14 7.24
CA GLU A 46 29.55 -1.46 6.63
C GLU A 46 28.10 -1.98 6.72
N PRO A 47 27.65 -2.73 5.71
CA PRO A 47 26.35 -3.38 5.77
C PRO A 47 26.33 -4.43 6.90
N ASP A 48 25.24 -4.44 7.66
CA ASP A 48 24.98 -5.51 8.61
C ASP A 48 24.50 -6.80 7.90
N SER A 49 24.17 -7.83 8.67
CA SER A 49 23.70 -9.11 8.14
C SER A 49 22.41 -9.03 7.30
N SER A 50 21.66 -7.92 7.39
CA SER A 50 20.49 -7.65 6.54
C SER A 50 20.83 -6.88 5.26
N GLY A 51 22.09 -6.48 5.06
CA GLY A 51 22.53 -5.58 4.00
C GLY A 51 22.32 -4.10 4.33
N ARG A 52 21.74 -3.77 5.49
CA ARG A 52 21.48 -2.40 5.91
C ARG A 52 22.76 -1.74 6.41
N ARG A 53 23.09 -0.58 5.86
CA ARG A 53 24.20 0.25 6.34
C ARG A 53 23.72 1.17 7.46
N ARG A 54 24.47 1.23 8.56
CA ARG A 54 24.19 2.15 9.66
C ARG A 54 24.94 3.46 9.45
N PRO A 55 24.33 4.62 9.75
CA PRO A 55 25.04 5.89 9.73
C PRO A 55 26.03 5.95 10.90
N VAL A 56 27.26 6.38 10.62
CA VAL A 56 28.34 6.57 11.59
C VAL A 56 28.76 8.05 11.57
N PRO A 57 28.95 8.71 12.71
CA PRO A 57 29.41 10.11 12.74
C PRO A 57 30.81 10.28 12.15
N ILE A 58 30.99 11.34 11.36
CA ILE A 58 32.31 11.78 10.91
C ILE A 58 32.83 12.78 11.96
N GLU A 59 33.82 12.39 12.76
CA GLU A 59 34.36 13.25 13.81
C GLU A 59 34.91 14.57 13.26
N GLY A 60 34.64 15.70 13.95
CA GLY A 60 35.09 17.02 13.53
C GLY A 60 34.30 17.65 12.36
N SER A 61 33.20 17.02 11.95
CA SER A 61 32.34 17.49 10.85
C SER A 61 31.11 18.29 11.33
N GLU A 62 31.15 18.80 12.56
CA GLU A 62 30.04 19.55 13.14
C GLU A 62 29.76 20.83 12.37
N PHE A 63 28.48 21.13 12.17
CA PHE A 63 28.02 22.32 11.47
C PHE A 63 26.72 22.84 12.08
N GLU A 64 26.39 24.10 11.77
CA GLU A 64 25.14 24.72 12.20
C GLU A 64 24.19 24.93 11.02
N ILE A 65 22.92 24.60 11.22
CA ILE A 65 21.81 24.91 10.33
C ILE A 65 21.01 26.04 10.97
N PRO A 66 21.03 27.27 10.42
CA PRO A 66 20.26 28.38 10.95
C PRO A 66 18.76 28.03 11.00
N ALA A 67 18.14 28.23 12.15
CA ALA A 67 16.73 27.90 12.36
C ALA A 67 16.13 28.74 13.49
N SER A 68 14.94 29.31 13.24
CA SER A 68 14.14 30.02 14.25
C SER A 68 13.09 29.13 14.91
N ALA A 69 12.81 27.97 14.31
CA ALA A 69 11.93 26.93 14.82
C ALA A 69 12.50 25.55 14.44
N VAL A 70 12.30 24.57 15.31
CA VAL A 70 12.65 23.17 15.05
C VAL A 70 11.44 22.31 15.38
N ILE A 71 10.98 21.54 14.40
CA ILE A 71 9.88 20.60 14.56
C ILE A 71 10.48 19.21 14.72
N SER A 72 10.25 18.58 15.88
CA SER A 72 10.70 17.22 16.11
C SER A 72 9.75 16.25 15.42
N ALA A 73 10.20 15.67 14.31
CA ALA A 73 9.50 14.61 13.58
C ALA A 73 10.05 13.23 13.98
N VAL A 74 10.07 12.94 15.28
CA VAL A 74 10.43 11.62 15.78
C VAL A 74 9.24 10.68 15.67
N SER A 75 9.53 9.39 15.51
CA SER A 75 8.52 8.34 15.36
C SER A 75 7.61 8.24 16.60
N GLN A 76 6.66 7.32 16.55
CA GLN A 76 5.68 7.07 17.59
C GLN A 76 5.91 5.71 18.27
N GLN A 77 5.36 5.55 19.46
CA GLN A 77 5.33 4.27 20.19
C GLN A 77 3.96 4.10 20.85
N PRO A 78 3.49 2.86 21.04
CA PRO A 78 2.24 2.62 21.74
C PRO A 78 2.30 3.10 23.20
N ASP A 79 1.21 3.68 23.69
CA ASP A 79 0.97 3.85 25.13
C ASP A 79 0.14 2.67 25.63
N PHE A 80 0.73 1.85 26.49
CA PHE A 80 0.09 0.64 27.02
C PHE A 80 -0.65 0.87 28.33
N SER A 81 -0.76 2.11 28.82
CA SER A 81 -1.43 2.42 30.08
C SER A 81 -2.87 1.88 30.09
N GLY A 82 -3.17 0.92 30.96
CA GLY A 82 -4.47 0.24 31.05
C GLY A 82 -4.65 -0.98 30.13
N PHE A 83 -3.64 -1.34 29.33
CA PHE A 83 -3.63 -2.48 28.42
C PHE A 83 -2.46 -3.44 28.69
N GLU A 84 -1.92 -3.44 29.91
CA GLU A 84 -0.71 -4.19 30.29
C GLU A 84 -0.88 -5.70 30.05
N SER A 85 -2.10 -6.21 30.16
CA SER A 85 -2.42 -7.62 29.90
C SER A 85 -2.16 -8.05 28.45
N LEU A 86 -2.17 -7.12 27.49
CA LEU A 86 -1.99 -7.40 26.05
C LEU A 86 -0.52 -7.41 25.60
N ILE A 87 0.40 -7.03 26.49
CA ILE A 87 1.81 -6.83 26.12
C ILE A 87 2.52 -8.18 25.91
N GLU A 88 3.14 -8.34 24.74
CA GLU A 88 4.04 -9.44 24.38
C GLU A 88 5.34 -8.88 23.79
N GLY A 89 6.15 -8.24 24.65
CA GLY A 89 7.37 -7.53 24.26
C GLY A 89 7.34 -6.08 24.72
N ARG A 90 8.14 -5.21 24.10
CA ARG A 90 8.13 -3.76 24.41
C ARG A 90 7.58 -2.89 23.29
N ASP A 91 7.46 -3.43 22.09
CA ASP A 91 7.35 -2.58 20.90
C ASP A 91 5.92 -2.52 20.36
N TRP A 92 5.19 -3.64 20.31
CA TRP A 92 3.87 -3.74 19.66
C TRP A 92 2.97 -4.82 20.28
N ILE A 93 1.65 -4.70 20.12
CA ILE A 93 0.70 -5.79 20.43
C ILE A 93 0.80 -6.87 19.36
N LYS A 94 0.94 -8.13 19.77
CA LYS A 94 0.97 -9.28 18.86
C LYS A 94 -0.45 -9.76 18.58
N VAL A 95 -0.72 -10.01 17.30
CA VAL A 95 -2.01 -10.47 16.81
C VAL A 95 -1.85 -11.55 15.75
N ASP A 96 -2.89 -12.36 15.55
CA ASP A 96 -3.01 -13.26 14.41
C ASP A 96 -3.54 -12.55 13.15
N ASP A 97 -3.80 -13.32 12.08
CA ASP A 97 -4.23 -12.80 10.77
C ASP A 97 -5.57 -12.03 10.81
N VAL A 98 -6.42 -12.31 11.81
CA VAL A 98 -7.71 -11.65 12.00
C VAL A 98 -7.67 -10.57 13.09
N GLY A 99 -6.49 -10.30 13.65
CA GLY A 99 -6.28 -9.28 14.67
C GLY A 99 -6.52 -9.78 16.10
N ALA A 100 -6.72 -11.08 16.34
CA ALA A 100 -6.95 -11.59 17.69
C ALA A 100 -5.66 -11.55 18.51
N THR A 101 -5.77 -11.08 19.76
CA THR A 101 -4.64 -11.05 20.71
C THR A 101 -4.54 -12.36 21.49
N LYS A 102 -3.51 -12.51 22.33
CA LYS A 102 -3.44 -13.64 23.29
C LYS A 102 -4.58 -13.68 24.32
N VAL A 103 -5.29 -12.58 24.53
CA VAL A 103 -6.42 -12.53 25.48
C VAL A 103 -7.70 -12.82 24.72
N ASP A 104 -8.39 -13.89 25.14
CA ASP A 104 -9.63 -14.32 24.50
C ASP A 104 -10.69 -13.21 24.51
N GLY A 105 -11.32 -12.99 23.35
CA GLY A 105 -12.31 -11.93 23.17
C GLY A 105 -11.73 -10.53 22.97
N ILE A 106 -10.41 -10.38 22.77
CA ILE A 106 -9.78 -9.08 22.48
C ILE A 106 -9.07 -9.14 21.13
N TRP A 107 -9.34 -8.12 20.30
CA TRP A 107 -8.68 -7.88 19.01
C TRP A 107 -7.96 -6.53 19.03
N ALA A 108 -6.89 -6.43 18.26
CA ALA A 108 -6.14 -5.20 18.05
C ALA A 108 -5.80 -5.02 16.56
N GLY A 109 -5.56 -3.77 16.17
CA GLY A 109 -5.31 -3.42 14.77
C GLY A 109 -4.79 -2.01 14.62
N GLY A 110 -4.18 -1.74 13.46
CA GLY A 110 -3.53 -0.45 13.17
C GLY A 110 -2.17 -0.32 13.85
N ASP A 111 -1.75 0.92 14.10
CA ASP A 111 -0.38 1.24 14.50
C ASP A 111 0.06 0.68 15.87
N VAL A 112 -0.89 0.20 16.68
CA VAL A 112 -0.60 -0.50 17.94
C VAL A 112 0.06 -1.87 17.70
N THR A 113 -0.10 -2.43 16.51
CA THR A 113 0.42 -3.75 16.11
C THR A 113 1.73 -3.67 15.32
N GLN A 114 1.92 -2.60 14.55
CA GLN A 114 3.14 -2.21 13.83
C GLN A 114 2.89 -0.85 13.16
N LEU A 115 3.93 -0.03 12.92
CA LEU A 115 3.78 1.17 12.09
C LEU A 115 3.53 0.78 10.63
N ASP A 116 2.47 1.33 10.04
CA ASP A 116 2.09 1.06 8.66
C ASP A 116 1.30 2.24 8.08
N LEU A 117 0.73 2.06 6.88
CA LEU A 117 -0.14 3.02 6.23
C LEU A 117 -1.54 3.03 6.86
N VAL A 118 -2.21 4.17 6.76
CA VAL A 118 -3.61 4.33 7.21
C VAL A 118 -4.55 3.29 6.57
N THR A 119 -4.29 2.91 5.32
CA THR A 119 -5.06 1.89 4.59
C THR A 119 -4.91 0.51 5.24
N THR A 120 -3.73 0.17 5.73
CA THR A 120 -3.48 -1.06 6.49
C THR A 120 -4.26 -1.05 7.80
N ALA A 121 -4.30 0.07 8.52
CA ALA A 121 -5.09 0.23 9.74
C ALA A 121 -6.60 0.04 9.49
N VAL A 122 -7.14 0.60 8.40
CA VAL A 122 -8.53 0.38 7.98
C VAL A 122 -8.78 -1.11 7.70
N GLY A 123 -7.85 -1.77 7.01
CA GLY A 123 -7.89 -3.21 6.76
C GLY A 123 -7.92 -4.04 8.04
N HIS A 124 -7.08 -3.70 9.03
CA HIS A 124 -7.11 -4.33 10.35
C HIS A 124 -8.47 -4.18 11.04
N GLY A 125 -9.02 -2.97 11.06
CA GLY A 125 -10.33 -2.71 11.67
C GLY A 125 -11.44 -3.54 11.05
N ARG A 126 -11.46 -3.65 9.71
CA ARG A 126 -12.41 -4.50 9.00
C ARG A 126 -12.26 -5.98 9.36
N ARG A 127 -11.04 -6.54 9.35
CA ARG A 127 -10.79 -7.95 9.68
C ARG A 127 -11.21 -8.28 11.10
N ALA A 128 -10.85 -7.43 12.06
CA ALA A 128 -11.26 -7.59 13.46
C ALA A 128 -12.78 -7.55 13.62
N ALA A 129 -13.48 -6.61 12.96
CA ALA A 129 -14.93 -6.53 12.99
C ALA A 129 -15.60 -7.80 12.43
N GLU A 130 -15.13 -8.31 11.29
CA GLU A 130 -15.62 -9.56 10.72
C GLU A 130 -15.38 -10.76 11.66
N ALA A 131 -14.22 -10.83 12.32
CA ALA A 131 -13.90 -11.88 13.28
C ALA A 131 -14.79 -11.84 14.53
N ILE A 132 -15.04 -10.64 15.06
CA ILE A 132 -15.96 -10.40 16.18
C ILE A 132 -17.37 -10.88 15.81
N ILE A 133 -17.88 -10.48 14.65
CA ILE A 133 -19.20 -10.91 14.17
C ILE A 133 -19.27 -12.43 14.09
N ARG A 134 -18.29 -13.07 13.44
CA ARG A 134 -18.25 -14.53 13.28
C ARG A 134 -18.27 -15.26 14.62
N ARG A 135 -17.56 -14.73 15.63
CA ARG A 135 -17.56 -15.31 16.98
C ARG A 135 -18.97 -15.34 17.59
N PHE A 136 -19.76 -14.29 17.38
CA PHE A 136 -21.12 -14.21 17.94
C PHE A 136 -22.17 -14.95 17.11
N THR A 137 -22.03 -14.97 15.78
CA THR A 137 -23.03 -15.57 14.89
C THR A 137 -22.76 -17.04 14.55
N GLY A 138 -21.53 -17.52 14.78
CA GLY A 138 -21.07 -18.83 14.31
C GLY A 138 -20.90 -18.91 12.79
N THR A 139 -20.93 -17.76 12.09
CA THR A 139 -20.71 -17.72 10.64
C THR A 139 -19.28 -18.18 10.34
N PRO A 140 -19.06 -19.12 9.39
CA PRO A 140 -17.73 -19.54 9.03
C PRO A 140 -16.92 -18.37 8.45
N ALA A 141 -15.59 -18.47 8.52
CA ALA A 141 -14.72 -17.55 7.79
C ALA A 141 -15.06 -17.63 6.29
N GLY A 142 -15.07 -16.47 5.61
CA GLY A 142 -15.22 -16.45 4.17
C GLY A 142 -14.07 -17.21 3.50
N ASN A 143 -14.33 -17.76 2.30
CA ASN A 143 -13.26 -18.31 1.47
C ASN A 143 -12.21 -17.21 1.25
N GLY A 144 -10.95 -17.57 1.46
CA GLY A 144 -9.82 -16.67 1.63
C GLY A 144 -9.49 -15.78 0.42
N ASP A 145 -8.29 -15.22 0.47
CA ASP A 145 -7.80 -14.25 -0.51
C ASP A 145 -8.05 -14.69 -1.96
N MET A 146 -8.58 -13.77 -2.77
CA MET A 146 -8.66 -13.99 -4.20
C MET A 146 -7.24 -14.21 -4.74
N PRO A 147 -7.01 -15.24 -5.58
CA PRO A 147 -5.69 -15.48 -6.13
C PRO A 147 -5.22 -14.26 -6.91
N LEU A 148 -4.02 -13.78 -6.59
CA LEU A 148 -3.43 -12.65 -7.31
C LEU A 148 -3.09 -13.10 -8.73
N ILE A 149 -3.78 -12.53 -9.70
CA ILE A 149 -3.47 -12.74 -11.11
C ILE A 149 -2.52 -11.63 -11.57
N ARG A 150 -1.30 -12.05 -11.91
CA ARG A 150 -0.25 -11.18 -12.41
C ARG A 150 -0.24 -11.21 -13.95
N THR A 151 0.52 -10.27 -14.53
CA THR A 151 0.56 -10.06 -15.98
C THR A 151 1.07 -11.27 -16.77
N ASP A 152 1.81 -12.18 -16.16
CA ASP A 152 2.28 -13.44 -16.75
C ASP A 152 1.15 -14.45 -17.00
N LYS A 153 0.02 -14.33 -16.29
CA LYS A 153 -1.18 -15.15 -16.51
C LYS A 153 -2.18 -14.50 -17.47
N MET A 154 -1.89 -13.30 -17.99
CA MET A 154 -2.81 -12.52 -18.82
C MET A 154 -2.38 -12.50 -20.29
N LEU A 155 -3.35 -12.46 -21.20
CA LEU A 155 -3.08 -12.26 -22.63
C LEU A 155 -3.04 -10.77 -22.95
N LEU A 156 -1.89 -10.14 -22.75
CA LEU A 156 -1.73 -8.69 -22.89
C LEU A 156 -2.08 -8.17 -24.29
N ASP A 157 -1.88 -8.98 -25.34
CA ASP A 157 -2.25 -8.65 -26.72
C ASP A 157 -3.77 -8.50 -26.94
N HIS A 158 -4.60 -8.94 -25.98
CA HIS A 158 -6.03 -8.68 -26.02
C HIS A 158 -6.38 -7.21 -25.73
N TYR A 159 -5.49 -6.50 -25.05
CA TYR A 159 -5.72 -5.14 -24.59
C TYR A 159 -4.99 -4.15 -25.50
N GLU A 160 -5.68 -3.05 -25.82
CA GLU A 160 -5.05 -1.96 -26.57
C GLU A 160 -3.95 -1.30 -25.73
N LYS A 161 -2.79 -1.10 -26.33
CA LYS A 161 -1.68 -0.39 -25.67
C LYS A 161 -2.05 1.09 -25.57
N GLN A 162 -2.08 1.60 -24.35
CA GLN A 162 -2.37 2.99 -24.05
C GLN A 162 -1.31 3.53 -23.07
N GLU A 163 -0.96 4.81 -23.21
CA GLU A 163 -0.03 5.47 -22.29
C GLU A 163 -0.70 5.76 -20.94
N ARG A 164 0.08 5.73 -19.85
CA ARG A 164 -0.44 6.07 -18.53
C ARG A 164 -0.87 7.55 -18.50
N GLY A 165 -2.10 7.82 -18.09
CA GLY A 165 -2.53 9.18 -17.82
C GLY A 165 -1.81 9.72 -16.59
N GLU A 166 -1.30 10.94 -16.68
CA GLU A 166 -0.71 11.65 -15.55
C GLU A 166 -1.76 12.59 -14.94
N PRO A 167 -1.97 12.56 -13.61
CA PRO A 167 -2.89 13.46 -12.94
C PRO A 167 -2.37 14.90 -13.04
N THR A 168 -3.30 15.85 -12.98
CA THR A 168 -2.94 17.27 -12.95
C THR A 168 -2.56 17.67 -11.52
N ALA A 169 -1.50 18.46 -11.39
CA ALA A 169 -1.14 19.14 -10.15
C ALA A 169 -1.02 20.64 -10.38
N ILE A 170 -1.09 21.42 -9.31
CA ILE A 170 -0.82 22.86 -9.36
C ILE A 170 0.67 23.10 -9.66
N ASP A 171 0.96 24.13 -10.48
CA ASP A 171 2.32 24.58 -10.75
C ASP A 171 3.08 24.88 -9.44
N VAL A 172 4.33 24.43 -9.35
CA VAL A 172 5.18 24.55 -8.16
C VAL A 172 5.15 25.96 -7.55
N ASP A 173 5.26 27.00 -8.38
CA ASP A 173 5.30 28.40 -7.94
C ASP A 173 4.04 28.88 -7.19
N LYS A 174 2.91 28.17 -7.32
CA LYS A 174 1.62 28.51 -6.71
C LYS A 174 1.25 27.65 -5.52
N ARG A 175 1.98 26.56 -5.26
CA ARG A 175 1.62 25.57 -4.23
C ARG A 175 1.68 26.14 -2.82
N LEU A 176 2.52 27.13 -2.61
CA LEU A 176 2.72 27.80 -1.31
C LEU A 176 1.84 29.06 -1.13
N ASP A 177 0.94 29.35 -2.06
CA ASP A 177 0.06 30.53 -1.99
C ASP A 177 -0.97 30.44 -0.85
N ALA A 178 -1.38 29.23 -0.45
CA ALA A 178 -2.30 28.98 0.66
C ALA A 178 -2.07 27.61 1.31
N VAL A 179 -2.34 27.52 2.61
CA VAL A 179 -2.08 26.31 3.43
C VAL A 179 -3.07 25.18 3.16
N ASP A 180 -4.30 25.52 2.75
CA ASP A 180 -5.41 24.61 2.48
C ASP A 180 -5.62 24.33 0.98
N LEU A 181 -4.64 24.72 0.15
CA LEU A 181 -4.69 24.50 -1.29
C LEU A 181 -4.37 23.05 -1.63
N GLU A 182 -5.34 22.36 -2.23
CA GLU A 182 -5.12 21.00 -2.76
C GLU A 182 -4.19 21.06 -3.97
N VAL A 183 -2.99 20.50 -3.83
CA VAL A 183 -1.97 20.46 -4.89
C VAL A 183 -2.30 19.40 -5.93
N ASN A 184 -2.83 18.25 -5.50
CA ASN A 184 -3.12 17.12 -6.37
C ASN A 184 -4.57 17.22 -6.86
N LEU A 185 -4.75 17.81 -8.04
CA LEU A 185 -6.07 18.00 -8.65
C LEU A 185 -6.65 16.69 -9.24
N GLY A 186 -5.82 15.65 -9.34
CA GLY A 186 -6.21 14.35 -9.84
C GLY A 186 -6.56 14.38 -11.32
N PHE A 187 -7.55 13.57 -11.70
CA PHE A 187 -8.01 13.46 -13.08
C PHE A 187 -9.33 14.22 -13.30
N THR A 188 -9.43 14.87 -14.45
CA THR A 188 -10.72 15.32 -14.98
C THR A 188 -11.65 14.15 -15.25
N GLN A 189 -12.96 14.40 -15.31
CA GLN A 189 -13.95 13.36 -15.60
C GLN A 189 -13.62 12.58 -16.90
N ASP A 190 -13.24 13.28 -17.97
CA ASP A 190 -12.88 12.64 -19.24
C ASP A 190 -11.63 11.76 -19.11
N GLN A 191 -10.63 12.19 -18.33
CA GLN A 191 -9.44 11.37 -18.04
C GLN A 191 -9.82 10.14 -17.22
N VAL A 192 -10.67 10.28 -16.19
CA VAL A 192 -11.14 9.14 -15.38
C VAL A 192 -11.86 8.11 -16.26
N VAL A 193 -12.71 8.54 -17.19
CA VAL A 193 -13.39 7.63 -18.12
C VAL A 193 -12.39 6.90 -19.01
N LYS A 194 -11.36 7.59 -19.54
CA LYS A 194 -10.29 6.96 -20.33
C LYS A 194 -9.47 5.97 -19.50
N GLU A 195 -9.12 6.31 -18.26
CA GLU A 195 -8.41 5.41 -17.34
C GLU A 195 -9.27 4.20 -16.93
N ALA A 196 -10.60 4.33 -16.88
CA ALA A 196 -11.48 3.19 -16.64
C ALA A 196 -11.55 2.24 -17.84
N GLN A 197 -11.46 2.77 -19.07
CA GLN A 197 -11.56 1.98 -20.31
C GLN A 197 -10.37 1.06 -20.55
N ARG A 198 -9.22 1.29 -19.92
CA ARG A 198 -8.06 0.39 -19.94
C ARG A 198 -8.08 -0.71 -18.89
N CYS A 199 -9.17 -0.84 -18.13
CA CYS A 199 -9.28 -1.86 -17.09
C CYS A 199 -9.08 -3.26 -17.68
N MET A 200 -8.11 -4.00 -17.13
CA MET A 200 -7.84 -5.39 -17.50
C MET A 200 -8.55 -6.41 -16.59
N SER A 201 -9.55 -5.94 -15.83
CA SER A 201 -10.37 -6.72 -14.90
C SER A 201 -9.64 -7.34 -13.70
N CYS A 202 -8.40 -6.93 -13.41
CA CYS A 202 -7.59 -7.41 -12.28
C CYS A 202 -7.59 -8.94 -12.09
N GLY A 203 -7.70 -9.69 -13.20
CA GLY A 203 -7.81 -11.15 -13.16
C GLY A 203 -9.22 -11.72 -13.03
N TYR A 204 -10.23 -10.92 -12.74
CA TYR A 204 -11.62 -11.36 -12.62
C TYR A 204 -12.27 -11.55 -14.00
N CYS A 205 -13.23 -12.47 -14.11
CA CYS A 205 -14.00 -12.64 -15.33
C CYS A 205 -14.77 -11.35 -15.69
N PHE A 206 -14.64 -10.90 -16.95
CA PHE A 206 -15.35 -9.73 -17.47
C PHE A 206 -16.33 -10.07 -18.61
N ASP A 207 -16.77 -11.33 -18.66
CA ASP A 207 -17.84 -11.76 -19.58
C ASP A 207 -17.52 -11.50 -21.07
N CYS A 208 -16.31 -11.87 -21.50
CA CYS A 208 -15.85 -11.70 -22.89
C CYS A 208 -16.29 -12.83 -23.83
N GLU A 209 -17.01 -13.83 -23.32
CA GLU A 209 -17.54 -15.01 -24.02
C GLU A 209 -16.52 -15.95 -24.68
N LYS A 210 -15.22 -15.63 -24.69
CA LYS A 210 -14.20 -16.41 -25.41
C LYS A 210 -14.11 -17.86 -24.93
N CYS A 211 -14.15 -18.11 -23.63
CA CYS A 211 -14.07 -19.47 -23.10
C CYS A 211 -15.24 -20.34 -23.61
N TRP A 212 -16.45 -19.77 -23.65
CA TRP A 212 -17.64 -20.41 -24.19
C TRP A 212 -17.52 -20.66 -25.70
N MET A 213 -17.14 -19.65 -26.49
CA MET A 213 -17.02 -19.77 -27.95
C MET A 213 -16.00 -20.83 -28.39
N TYR A 214 -14.91 -21.00 -27.65
CA TYR A 214 -13.84 -21.94 -28.00
C TYR A 214 -14.06 -23.36 -27.46
N CYS A 215 -15.07 -23.55 -26.60
CA CYS A 215 -15.38 -24.86 -26.02
C CYS A 215 -16.22 -25.72 -26.98
N GLN A 216 -15.56 -26.58 -27.76
CA GLN A 216 -16.22 -27.46 -28.72
C GLN A 216 -17.05 -28.57 -28.05
N ASP A 217 -16.68 -28.95 -26.82
CA ASP A 217 -17.35 -30.01 -26.06
C ASP A 217 -18.57 -29.50 -25.26
N GLN A 218 -18.93 -28.21 -25.37
CA GLN A 218 -20.03 -27.59 -24.62
C GLN A 218 -19.90 -27.77 -23.09
N ALA A 219 -18.66 -27.78 -22.59
CA ALA A 219 -18.34 -27.85 -21.17
C ALA A 219 -18.53 -26.52 -20.44
N ILE A 220 -18.76 -25.41 -21.16
CA ILE A 220 -18.98 -24.08 -20.60
C ILE A 220 -20.36 -23.61 -21.04
N GLU A 221 -21.18 -23.11 -20.13
CA GLU A 221 -22.47 -22.52 -20.48
C GLU A 221 -22.41 -21.00 -20.44
N LYS A 222 -23.13 -20.37 -21.38
CA LYS A 222 -23.31 -18.92 -21.38
C LYS A 222 -24.39 -18.55 -20.34
N PRO A 223 -24.11 -17.68 -19.37
CA PRO A 223 -25.11 -17.25 -18.41
C PRO A 223 -26.23 -16.42 -19.07
N LEU A 224 -27.38 -16.32 -18.41
CA LEU A 224 -28.53 -15.56 -18.91
C LEU A 224 -28.36 -14.05 -18.69
N ASN A 225 -27.76 -13.67 -17.57
CA ASN A 225 -27.53 -12.27 -17.23
C ASN A 225 -26.07 -11.89 -17.45
N ARG A 226 -25.86 -10.67 -17.96
CA ARG A 226 -24.52 -10.12 -18.17
C ARG A 226 -23.78 -9.98 -16.84
N GLY A 227 -22.52 -10.39 -16.81
CA GLY A 227 -21.65 -10.27 -15.62
C GLY A 227 -21.76 -11.44 -14.63
N GLU A 228 -22.62 -12.43 -14.88
CA GLU A 228 -22.57 -13.69 -14.14
C GLU A 228 -21.35 -14.53 -14.57
N LEU A 229 -20.83 -15.34 -13.65
CA LEU A 229 -19.74 -16.26 -13.95
C LEU A 229 -20.24 -17.42 -14.84
N TYR A 230 -19.39 -17.85 -15.78
CA TYR A 230 -19.70 -18.95 -16.68
C TYR A 230 -19.61 -20.28 -15.91
N PRO A 231 -20.71 -21.03 -15.75
CA PRO A 231 -20.65 -22.34 -15.09
C PRO A 231 -20.03 -23.37 -16.04
N PHE A 232 -19.29 -24.31 -15.46
CA PHE A 232 -18.66 -25.39 -16.21
C PHE A 232 -19.35 -26.73 -15.93
N LYS A 233 -19.77 -27.40 -17.00
CA LYS A 233 -20.21 -28.80 -17.01
C LYS A 233 -19.00 -29.71 -17.06
N MET A 234 -18.45 -30.05 -15.89
CA MET A 234 -17.28 -30.94 -15.78
C MET A 234 -17.46 -32.28 -16.49
N ALA A 235 -18.69 -32.81 -16.56
CA ALA A 235 -19.00 -34.05 -17.27
C ALA A 235 -18.65 -34.03 -18.77
N ASN A 236 -18.61 -32.83 -19.38
CA ASN A 236 -18.30 -32.64 -20.79
C ASN A 236 -16.84 -32.18 -21.01
N CYS A 237 -16.10 -31.86 -19.93
CA CYS A 237 -14.76 -31.32 -20.05
C CYS A 237 -13.76 -32.42 -20.44
N THR A 238 -13.06 -32.21 -21.56
CA THR A 238 -12.02 -33.13 -22.07
C THR A 238 -10.61 -32.77 -21.63
N GLY A 239 -10.44 -31.67 -20.88
CA GLY A 239 -9.13 -31.21 -20.40
C GLY A 239 -8.24 -30.58 -21.47
N CYS A 240 -8.79 -30.14 -22.61
CA CYS A 240 -8.03 -29.61 -23.75
C CYS A 240 -7.38 -28.22 -23.52
N LYS A 241 -7.63 -27.57 -22.37
CA LYS A 241 -7.04 -26.28 -21.93
C LYS A 241 -7.36 -25.02 -22.75
N LYS A 242 -8.01 -25.14 -23.91
CA LYS A 242 -8.31 -23.99 -24.80
C LYS A 242 -9.02 -22.83 -24.10
N CYS A 243 -9.94 -23.11 -23.18
CA CYS A 243 -10.67 -22.07 -22.44
C CYS A 243 -9.76 -21.26 -21.51
N ALA A 244 -8.77 -21.90 -20.88
CA ALA A 244 -7.77 -21.24 -20.06
C ALA A 244 -6.78 -20.46 -20.92
N GLU A 245 -6.29 -21.06 -22.01
CA GLU A 245 -5.33 -20.44 -22.93
C GLU A 245 -5.88 -19.19 -23.63
N ILE A 246 -7.20 -19.10 -23.83
CA ILE A 246 -7.85 -17.95 -24.48
C ILE A 246 -8.42 -16.92 -23.48
N CYS A 247 -8.33 -17.18 -22.16
CA CYS A 247 -8.85 -16.31 -21.13
C CYS A 247 -7.99 -15.03 -21.02
N PRO A 248 -8.49 -13.85 -21.41
CA PRO A 248 -7.61 -12.69 -21.50
C PRO A 248 -7.09 -12.18 -20.16
N CYS A 249 -7.94 -12.27 -19.13
CA CYS A 249 -7.61 -11.88 -17.77
C CYS A 249 -6.98 -13.01 -16.96
N GLY A 250 -6.80 -14.23 -17.49
CA GLY A 250 -6.19 -15.33 -16.71
C GLY A 250 -7.07 -15.87 -15.57
N PHE A 251 -8.40 -15.64 -15.62
CA PHE A 251 -9.34 -16.07 -14.58
C PHE A 251 -9.51 -17.60 -14.49
N ILE A 252 -9.33 -18.32 -15.59
CA ILE A 252 -9.58 -19.77 -15.65
C ILE A 252 -8.28 -20.51 -15.33
N GLU A 253 -8.28 -21.26 -14.22
CA GLU A 253 -7.19 -22.14 -13.85
C GLU A 253 -7.50 -23.60 -14.22
N MET A 254 -6.49 -24.31 -14.73
CA MET A 254 -6.57 -25.74 -14.97
C MET A 254 -6.13 -26.48 -13.70
N VAL A 255 -7.00 -27.35 -13.16
CA VAL A 255 -6.73 -28.22 -12.01
C VAL A 255 -6.38 -29.62 -12.49
#